data_AF-A0A168KUP6-F1
#
_entry.id   AF-A0A168KUP6-F1
#
_cell.length_a   1.000
_cell.length_b   1.000
_cell.length_c   1.000
_cell.angle_alpha   90.00
_cell.angle_beta   90.00
_cell.angle_gamma   90.00
#
_symmetry.space_group_name_H-M   'P 1'
#
loop_
_entity.id
_entity.type
_entity.pdbx_description
1 polymer ?
#
loop_
_entity_poly.entity_id
_entity_poly.type
_entity_poly.pdbx_seq_one_letter_code
_entity_poly.pdbx_strand_id
1 'polypeptide(L)'
;MNAFTANLPGGPPIGLDPTYIPQRRRRVAKLSVLVKFHSCEVYRAIYLEHLTVKELTEKIVQRMSISMSVSKVLRKVTLKNKKTMLVKVENDVIQDMSEQQDILLETEADPDNENAINLILNF
;
A
#
# COMPACT_ATOMS: atom_id res chain seq x y z
N MET A 1 15.52 15.98 -11.32
CA MET A 1 16.54 14.91 -11.35
C MET A 1 17.88 15.60 -11.23
N ASN A 2 18.46 15.65 -10.03
CA ASN A 2 19.67 16.44 -9.80
C ASN A 2 20.87 15.50 -9.80
N ALA A 3 21.63 15.53 -10.89
CA ALA A 3 22.92 14.88 -10.97
C ALA A 3 23.92 15.69 -10.11
N PHE A 4 24.45 15.07 -9.06
CA PHE A 4 25.60 15.60 -8.33
C PHE A 4 26.86 15.33 -9.16
N THR A 5 27.18 16.22 -10.10
CA THR A 5 28.47 16.22 -10.80
C THR A 5 29.48 16.98 -9.94
N ALA A 6 30.16 16.27 -9.06
CA ALA A 6 31.38 16.76 -8.42
C ALA A 6 32.50 16.74 -9.48
N ASN A 7 32.71 17.88 -10.15
CA ASN A 7 33.83 18.07 -11.06
C ASN A 7 35.13 18.21 -10.25
N LEU A 8 35.82 17.10 -10.00
CA LEU A 8 37.20 17.09 -9.55
C LEU A 8 38.13 17.12 -10.80
N PRO A 9 39.21 17.92 -10.78
CA PRO A 9 40.13 17.98 -11.91
C PRO A 9 41.08 16.77 -11.86
N GLY A 10 40.93 15.84 -12.80
CA GLY A 10 41.93 14.79 -13.03
C GLY A 10 41.35 13.38 -13.18
N GLY A 11 41.01 13.03 -14.43
CA GLY A 11 40.83 11.64 -14.88
C GLY A 11 39.64 10.88 -14.26
N PRO A 12 39.31 9.70 -14.82
CA PRO A 12 38.37 8.80 -14.18
C PRO A 12 38.91 8.41 -12.79
N PRO A 13 38.06 8.33 -11.76
CA PRO A 13 38.48 8.00 -10.39
C PRO A 13 39.29 6.70 -10.36
N ILE A 14 40.57 6.82 -10.02
CA ILE A 14 41.50 5.70 -9.93
C ILE A 14 41.00 4.77 -8.81
N GLY A 15 40.76 3.50 -9.12
CA GLY A 15 40.35 2.48 -8.14
C GLY A 15 38.86 2.14 -8.09
N LEU A 16 38.02 2.72 -8.96
CA LEU A 16 36.66 2.22 -9.17
C LEU A 16 36.65 1.22 -10.32
N ASP A 17 36.12 0.03 -10.08
CA ASP A 17 35.93 -0.99 -11.10
C ASP A 17 34.97 -0.47 -12.18
N PRO A 18 35.40 -0.35 -13.46
CA PRO A 18 34.57 0.16 -14.54
C PRO A 18 33.38 -0.75 -14.88
N THR A 19 33.39 -1.99 -14.37
CA THR A 19 32.28 -2.95 -14.49
C THR A 19 31.36 -2.95 -13.27
N TYR A 20 31.64 -2.12 -12.25
CA TYR A 20 30.80 -2.05 -11.07
C TYR A 20 29.41 -1.52 -11.43
N ILE A 21 28.43 -2.41 -11.38
CA ILE A 21 27.01 -2.07 -11.45
C ILE A 21 26.51 -1.98 -10.01
N PRO A 22 26.15 -0.79 -9.50
CA PRO A 22 25.62 -0.66 -8.15
C PRO A 22 24.43 -1.60 -7.95
N GLN A 23 24.52 -2.48 -6.95
CA GLN A 23 23.39 -3.34 -6.64
C GLN A 23 22.23 -2.51 -6.12
N ARG A 24 21.06 -2.68 -6.74
CA ARG A 24 19.83 -2.02 -6.27
C ARG A 24 19.53 -2.55 -4.87
N ARG A 25 19.68 -1.68 -3.86
CA ARG A 25 19.30 -2.02 -2.49
C ARG A 25 17.86 -2.52 -2.49
N ARG A 26 17.63 -3.70 -1.92
CA ARG A 26 16.29 -4.25 -1.72
C ARG A 26 15.50 -3.23 -0.91
N ARG A 27 14.37 -2.78 -1.45
CA ARG A 27 13.46 -1.92 -0.69
C ARG A 27 12.89 -2.75 0.46
N VAL A 28 13.07 -2.27 1.69
CA VAL A 28 12.61 -2.95 2.90
C VAL A 28 11.17 -2.50 3.15
N ALA A 29 10.26 -3.46 3.26
CA ALA A 29 8.89 -3.17 3.67
C ALA A 29 8.88 -2.66 5.11
N LYS A 30 8.09 -1.62 5.38
CA LYS A 30 7.88 -1.04 6.70
C LYS A 30 6.71 -1.66 7.44
N LEU A 31 5.76 -2.23 6.69
CA LEU A 31 4.58 -2.89 7.23
C LEU A 31 4.18 -4.04 6.30
N SER A 32 3.83 -5.19 6.87
CA SER A 32 3.13 -6.27 6.17
C SER A 32 1.70 -6.39 6.71
N VAL A 33 0.70 -6.47 5.83
CA VAL A 33 -0.69 -6.77 6.19
C VAL A 33 -1.21 -7.96 5.39
N LEU A 34 -2.17 -8.69 5.94
CA LEU A 34 -2.75 -9.87 5.34
C LEU A 34 -4.17 -9.55 4.87
N VAL A 35 -4.42 -9.56 3.57
CA VAL A 35 -5.73 -9.15 3.01
C VAL A 35 -6.42 -10.30 2.32
N LYS A 36 -7.73 -10.45 2.53
CA LYS A 36 -8.58 -11.35 1.74
C LYS A 36 -9.96 -10.77 1.51
N PHE A 37 -10.61 -11.17 0.42
CA PHE A 37 -12.05 -10.96 0.28
C PHE A 37 -12.82 -11.85 1.23
N HIS A 38 -14.01 -11.40 1.65
CA HIS A 38 -14.90 -12.21 2.49
C HIS A 38 -15.26 -13.57 1.85
N SER A 39 -15.33 -13.62 0.52
CA SER A 39 -15.60 -14.83 -0.26
C SER A 39 -14.40 -15.77 -0.44
N CYS A 40 -13.21 -15.38 0.03
CA CYS A 40 -11.98 -16.16 -0.13
C CYS A 40 -11.49 -16.71 1.22
N GLU A 41 -10.94 -17.92 1.21
CA GLU A 41 -10.34 -18.52 2.41
C GLU A 41 -8.88 -18.08 2.62
N VAL A 42 -8.19 -17.73 1.53
CA VAL A 42 -6.74 -17.49 1.51
C VAL A 42 -6.42 -16.00 1.62
N TYR A 43 -5.53 -15.67 2.57
CA TYR A 43 -4.95 -14.34 2.71
C TYR A 43 -3.80 -14.10 1.72
N ARG A 44 -3.71 -12.88 1.21
CA ARG A 44 -2.60 -12.39 0.40
C ARG A 44 -1.83 -11.35 1.20
N ALA A 45 -0.52 -11.54 1.30
CA ALA A 45 0.35 -10.57 1.96
C ALA A 45 0.54 -9.31 1.08
N ILE A 46 0.37 -8.16 1.71
CA ILE A 46 0.64 -6.85 1.15
C ILE A 46 1.73 -6.18 1.97
N TYR A 47 2.84 -5.87 1.31
CA TYR A 47 4.00 -5.24 1.90
C TYR A 47 3.99 -3.76 1.54
N LEU A 48 4.01 -2.85 2.50
CA LEU A 48 4.06 -1.40 2.27
C LEU A 48 5.48 -0.85 2.48
N GLU A 49 5.95 -0.01 1.56
CA GLU A 49 7.22 0.73 1.69
C GLU A 49 6.98 2.13 2.30
N HIS A 50 5.81 2.70 2.02
CA HIS A 50 5.28 3.96 2.53
C HIS A 50 3.93 3.69 3.21
N LEU A 51 3.80 4.14 4.46
CA LEU A 51 2.60 3.95 5.28
C LEU A 51 1.52 4.97 4.87
N THR A 52 0.99 4.78 3.65
CA THR A 52 0.00 5.67 3.05
C THR A 52 -1.19 4.90 2.51
N VAL A 53 -2.36 5.52 2.54
CA VAL A 53 -3.59 4.95 1.98
C VAL A 53 -3.44 4.72 0.48
N LYS A 54 -2.73 5.61 -0.21
CA LYS A 54 -2.45 5.49 -1.64
C LYS A 54 -1.73 4.18 -1.97
N GLU A 55 -0.58 3.93 -1.34
CA GLU A 55 0.19 2.70 -1.62
C GLU A 55 -0.59 1.44 -1.21
N LEU A 56 -1.26 1.47 -0.06
CA LEU A 56 -2.11 0.35 0.36
C LEU A 56 -3.17 0.05 -0.71
N THR A 57 -3.85 1.07 -1.23
CA THR A 57 -4.87 0.94 -2.27
C THR A 57 -4.29 0.35 -3.54
N GLU A 58 -3.18 0.92 -4.04
CA GLU A 58 -2.51 0.44 -5.25
C GLU A 58 -2.10 -1.02 -5.13
N LYS A 59 -1.54 -1.42 -3.99
CA LYS A 59 -1.12 -2.80 -3.75
C LYS A 59 -2.30 -3.75 -3.55
N ILE A 60 -3.39 -3.32 -2.91
CA ILE A 60 -4.63 -4.11 -2.84
C ILE A 60 -5.18 -4.34 -4.24
N VAL A 61 -5.37 -3.28 -5.03
CA VAL A 61 -5.93 -3.35 -6.38
C VAL A 61 -5.09 -4.31 -7.24
N GLN A 62 -3.76 -4.17 -7.20
CA GLN A 62 -2.85 -5.04 -7.93
C GLN A 62 -2.92 -6.49 -7.46
N ARG A 63 -2.83 -6.74 -6.14
CA ARG A 63 -2.75 -8.10 -5.58
C ARG A 63 -4.08 -8.86 -5.62
N MET A 64 -5.19 -8.13 -5.57
CA MET A 64 -6.54 -8.67 -5.59
C MET A 64 -7.16 -8.67 -6.99
N SER A 65 -6.45 -8.15 -8.00
CA SER A 65 -6.90 -8.10 -9.41
C SER A 65 -8.23 -7.35 -9.57
N ILE A 66 -8.38 -6.24 -8.85
CA ILE A 66 -9.55 -5.37 -8.93
C ILE A 66 -9.45 -4.55 -10.22
N SER A 67 -10.46 -4.64 -11.09
CA SER A 67 -10.49 -3.94 -12.37
C SER A 67 -11.06 -2.53 -12.31
N MET A 68 -11.93 -2.27 -11.33
CA MET A 68 -12.59 -0.97 -11.15
C MET A 68 -11.70 0.03 -10.43
N SER A 69 -11.92 1.31 -10.69
CA SER A 69 -11.23 2.37 -9.98
C SER A 69 -11.69 2.43 -8.52
N VAL A 70 -10.78 2.76 -7.60
CA VAL A 70 -11.13 2.91 -6.18
C VAL A 70 -11.34 4.39 -5.87
N SER A 71 -12.55 4.74 -5.39
CA SER A 71 -12.92 6.10 -5.01
C SER A 71 -12.53 6.41 -3.57
N LYS A 72 -13.00 5.59 -2.62
CA LYS A 72 -12.75 5.79 -1.19
C LYS A 72 -12.28 4.49 -0.54
N VAL A 73 -11.41 4.63 0.46
CA VAL A 73 -11.03 3.55 1.37
C VAL A 73 -11.64 3.86 2.73
N LEU A 74 -12.49 2.95 3.19
CA LEU A 74 -13.28 3.06 4.41
C LEU A 74 -12.88 1.94 5.36
N ARG A 75 -12.95 2.18 6.66
CA ARG A 75 -12.83 1.17 7.72
C ARG A 75 -14.19 0.95 8.35
N LYS A 76 -14.54 -0.32 8.52
CA LYS A 76 -15.73 -0.74 9.27
C LYS A 76 -15.41 -0.81 10.75
N VAL A 77 -16.08 0.02 11.54
CA VAL A 77 -15.93 0.06 13.00
C VAL A 77 -17.22 -0.41 13.64
N THR A 78 -17.14 -1.42 14.51
CA THR A 78 -18.29 -1.89 15.29
C THR A 78 -18.27 -1.23 16.66
N LEU A 79 -19.25 -0.37 16.92
CA LEU A 79 -19.41 0.31 18.21
C LEU A 79 -19.94 -0.67 19.27
N LYS A 80 -19.78 -0.30 20.55
CA LYS A 80 -20.24 -1.11 21.70
C LYS A 80 -21.74 -1.46 21.67
N ASN A 81 -22.55 -0.62 21.02
CA ASN A 81 -23.98 -0.84 20.82
C ASN A 81 -24.31 -1.72 19.60
N LYS A 82 -23.32 -2.42 19.03
CA LYS A 82 -23.43 -3.23 17.80
C LYS A 82 -23.80 -2.44 16.53
N LYS A 83 -23.77 -1.11 16.57
CA LYS A 83 -23.92 -0.29 15.37
C LYS A 83 -22.61 -0.29 14.60
N THR A 84 -22.67 -0.61 13.31
CA THR A 84 -21.53 -0.48 12.40
C THR A 84 -21.48 0.94 11.84
N MET A 85 -20.27 1.49 11.77
CA MET A 85 -20.00 2.79 11.17
C MET A 85 -18.85 2.64 10.18
N LEU A 86 -18.98 3.28 9.01
CA LEU A 86 -17.90 3.39 8.04
C LEU A 86 -17.14 4.70 8.27
N VAL A 87 -15.83 4.62 8.42
CA VAL A 87 -14.96 5.76 8.67
C VAL A 87 -13.93 5.85 7.55
N LYS A 88 -13.69 7.04 7.00
CA LYS A 88 -12.65 7.23 5.98
C LYS A 88 -11.28 6.90 6.56
N VAL A 89 -10.48 6.14 5.83
CA VAL A 89 -9.12 5.80 6.22
C VAL A 89 -8.17 6.92 5.79
N GLU A 90 -7.36 7.38 6.73
CA GLU A 90 -6.27 8.34 6.51
C GLU A 90 -4.91 7.70 6.75
N ASN A 91 -3.82 8.38 6.39
CA ASN A 91 -2.47 7.81 6.48
C ASN A 91 -2.09 7.45 7.93
N ASP A 92 -2.58 8.19 8.92
CA ASP A 92 -2.31 7.93 10.33
C ASP A 92 -2.87 6.57 10.75
N VAL A 93 -4.03 6.17 10.22
CA VAL A 93 -4.59 4.84 10.44
C VAL A 93 -3.65 3.75 9.92
N ILE A 94 -2.97 3.98 8.79
CA ILE A 94 -2.01 3.02 8.20
C ILE A 94 -0.73 2.96 9.02
N GLN A 95 -0.29 4.09 9.58
CA GLN A 95 0.89 4.17 10.45
C GLN A 95 0.68 3.43 11.76
N ASP A 96 -0.55 3.44 12.28
CA ASP A 96 -0.92 2.79 13.54
C ASP A 96 -1.27 1.29 13.37
N MET A 97 -1.23 0.75 12.16
CA MET A 97 -1.50 -0.68 11.93
C MET A 97 -0.40 -1.56 12.50
N SER A 98 -0.80 -2.73 12.99
CA SER A 98 0.16 -3.73 13.50
C SER A 98 0.72 -4.57 12.36
N GLU A 99 1.97 -5.03 12.53
CA GLU A 99 2.57 -6.01 11.62
C GLU A 99 1.71 -7.28 11.53
N GLN A 100 1.58 -7.79 10.30
CA GLN A 100 0.80 -8.97 9.95
C GLN A 100 -0.70 -8.88 10.29
N GLN A 101 -1.25 -7.67 10.41
CA GLN A 101 -2.66 -7.49 10.70
C GLN A 101 -3.56 -8.07 9.60
N ASP A 102 -4.55 -8.85 10.01
CA ASP A 102 -5.58 -9.40 9.14
C ASP A 102 -6.59 -8.32 8.74
N ILE A 103 -6.89 -8.24 7.44
CA ILE A 103 -7.87 -7.32 6.87
C ILE A 103 -8.84 -8.12 6.01
N LEU A 104 -10.12 -8.08 6.39
CA LEU A 104 -11.21 -8.55 5.55
C LEU A 104 -11.64 -7.40 4.63
N LEU A 105 -11.60 -7.66 3.34
CA LEU A 105 -11.93 -6.70 2.29
C LEU A 105 -13.36 -6.94 1.80
N GLU A 106 -14.16 -5.89 1.87
CA GLU A 106 -15.47 -5.75 1.25
C GLU A 106 -15.39 -4.67 0.15
N THR A 107 -16.20 -4.77 -0.91
CA THR A 107 -16.26 -3.78 -1.99
C THR A 107 -17.70 -3.33 -2.18
N GLU A 108 -17.92 -2.03 -2.28
CA GLU A 108 -19.24 -1.43 -2.51
C GLU A 108 -19.17 -0.50 -3.72
N ALA A 109 -20.23 -0.42 -4.53
CA ALA A 109 -20.27 0.52 -5.65
C ALA A 109 -20.27 1.97 -5.14
N ASP A 110 -19.57 2.87 -5.84
CA ASP A 110 -19.65 4.29 -5.51
C ASP A 110 -20.98 4.87 -6.05
N PRO A 111 -21.88 5.39 -5.19
CA PRO A 111 -23.15 5.96 -5.65
C PRO A 111 -22.98 7.15 -6.60
N ASP A 112 -21.83 7.84 -6.52
CA ASP A 112 -21.54 9.01 -7.33
C ASP A 112 -20.84 8.67 -8.66
N ASN A 113 -20.32 7.45 -8.82
CA ASN A 113 -19.53 7.04 -9.98
C ASN A 113 -19.68 5.54 -10.27
N GLU A 114 -20.41 5.21 -11.33
CA GLU A 114 -20.70 3.82 -11.75
C GLU A 114 -19.46 2.98 -12.07
N ASN A 115 -18.34 3.63 -12.43
CA ASN A 115 -17.08 2.95 -12.76
C ASN A 115 -16.09 2.90 -11.58
N ALA A 116 -16.55 3.22 -10.37
CA ALA A 116 -15.74 3.21 -9.17
C ALA A 116 -16.36 2.36 -8.06
N ILE A 117 -15.49 1.85 -7.19
CA ILE A 117 -15.84 1.14 -5.98
C ILE A 117 -15.21 1.79 -4.77
N ASN A 118 -15.84 1.58 -3.62
CA ASN A 118 -15.29 1.86 -2.31
C ASN A 118 -14.73 0.57 -1.73
N LEU A 119 -13.48 0.62 -1.23
CA LEU A 119 -12.89 -0.47 -0.48
C LEU A 119 -13.26 -0.32 0.99
N ILE A 120 -13.83 -1.37 1.58
CA ILE A 120 -14.20 -1.40 2.99
C ILE A 120 -13.29 -2.40 3.70
N LEU A 121 -12.47 -1.90 4.62
CA LEU A 121 -11.51 -2.65 5.42
C LEU A 121 -12.14 -3.02 6.76
N ASN A 122 -12.09 -4.28 7.13
CA ASN A 122 -12.56 -4.76 8.42
C ASN A 122 -11.40 -5.45 9.18
N PHE A 123 -10.96 -4.78 10.25
CA PHE A 123 -9.83 -5.13 11.13
C PHE A 123 -9.92 -4.43 12.49
#